data_AF-A0A3B8S1G1-F1
#
_entry.id   AF-A0A3B8S1G1-F1
#
_cell.length_a   1.000
_cell.length_b   1.000
_cell.length_c   1.000
_cell.angle_alpha   90.00
_cell.angle_beta   90.00
_cell.angle_gamma   90.00
#
_symmetry.space_group_name_H-M   'P 1'
#
loop_
_entity.id
_entity.type
_entity.pdbx_description
1 polymer ?
#
loop_
_entity_poly.entity_id
_entity_poly.type
_entity_poly.pdbx_seq_one_letter_code
_entity_poly.pdbx_strand_id
1 'polypeptide(L)' 'KVYPEIGYIKKEFYKLGAMFNLMSGSGSSVYGIFPNYEKAVHALEIFQNKYFTFLHHEPN' A
#
# COMPACT_ATOMS: atom_id res chain seq x y z
N LYS A 1 1.93 14.02 -14.64
CA LYS A 1 0.83 13.13 -14.17
C LYS A 1 0.00 13.90 -13.15
N VAL A 2 -1.33 13.84 -13.24
CA VAL A 2 -2.27 14.74 -12.53
C VAL A 2 -2.24 14.57 -10.99
N TYR A 3 -1.87 13.40 -10.48
CA TYR A 3 -1.81 13.12 -9.04
C TYR A 3 -0.45 12.51 -8.64
N PRO A 4 0.57 13.33 -8.29
CA PRO A 4 1.91 12.83 -7.96
C PRO A 4 1.93 11.94 -6.71
N GLU A 5 1.04 12.19 -5.75
CA GLU A 5 0.96 11.45 -4.49
C GLU A 5 0.65 9.96 -4.70
N ILE A 6 -0.24 9.64 -5.63
CA ILE A 6 -0.56 8.24 -5.98
C ILE A 6 0.66 7.55 -6.58
N GLY A 7 1.42 8.25 -7.42
CA GLY A 7 2.67 7.75 -7.97
C GLY A 7 3.73 7.47 -6.89
N TYR A 8 3.81 8.34 -5.88
CA TYR A 8 4.67 8.15 -4.71
C TYR A 8 4.27 6.88 -3.94
N ILE A 9 2.99 6.74 -3.55
CA ILE A 9 2.49 5.58 -2.79
C ILE A 9 2.82 4.26 -3.51
N LYS A 10 2.54 4.18 -4.83
CA LYS A 10 2.82 2.98 -5.63
C LYS A 10 4.32 2.64 -5.70
N LYS A 11 5.19 3.66 -5.76
CA LYS A 11 6.66 3.45 -5.75
C LYS A 11 7.12 2.96 -4.38
N GLU A 12 6.62 3.57 -3.31
CA GLU A 12 6.97 3.17 -1.95
C GLU A 12 6.48 1.74 -1.63
N PHE A 13 5.29 1.34 -2.09
CA PHE A 13 4.83 -0.06 -1.92
C PHE A 13 5.84 -1.07 -2.46
N TYR A 14 6.40 -0.84 -3.66
CA TYR A 14 7.43 -1.73 -4.21
C TYR A 14 8.73 -1.70 -3.41
N LYS A 15 9.17 -0.52 -2.92
CA LYS A 15 10.35 -0.43 -2.04
C LYS A 15 10.16 -1.19 -0.73
N LEU A 16 8.93 -1.19 -0.20
CA LEU A 16 8.55 -1.90 1.03
C LEU A 16 8.29 -3.39 0.80
N GLY A 17 8.49 -3.88 -0.43
CA GLY A 17 8.43 -5.30 -0.75
C GLY A 17 7.04 -5.80 -1.13
N ALA A 18 6.13 -4.93 -1.56
CA ALA A 18 4.91 -5.37 -2.22
C ALA A 18 5.26 -6.13 -3.51
N MET A 19 4.63 -7.29 -3.73
CA MET A 19 4.72 -8.03 -4.98
C MET A 19 3.90 -7.38 -6.10
N PHE A 20 2.85 -6.66 -5.73
CA PHE A 20 1.94 -6.00 -6.64
C PHE A 20 1.31 -4.77 -5.98
N ASN A 21 0.98 -3.74 -6.77
CA ASN A 21 0.12 -2.66 -6.33
C ASN A 21 -0.70 -2.01 -7.45
N LEU A 22 -1.88 -1.50 -7.09
CA LEU A 22 -2.80 -0.82 -7.99
C LEU A 22 -3.68 0.17 -7.22
N MET A 23 -4.24 1.13 -7.96
CA MET A 23 -5.36 1.93 -7.48
C MET A 23 -6.66 1.13 -7.64
N SER A 24 -7.56 1.20 -6.66
CA SER A 24 -8.87 0.59 -6.75
C SER A 24 -9.79 1.46 -7.62
N GLY A 25 -10.29 0.90 -8.73
CA GLY A 25 -11.20 1.60 -9.66
C GLY A 25 -10.64 2.94 -10.18
N SER A 26 -11.45 4.00 -10.12
CA SER A 26 -11.05 5.37 -10.45
C SER A 26 -10.26 6.07 -9.34
N GLY A 27 -10.04 5.42 -8.19
CA GLY A 27 -9.27 5.95 -7.08
C GLY A 27 -10.09 6.68 -6.01
N SER A 28 -9.43 7.24 -4.99
CA SER A 28 -7.96 7.38 -4.83
C SER A 28 -7.27 6.26 -4.04
N SER A 29 -8.01 5.27 -3.55
CA SER A 29 -7.46 4.18 -2.73
C SER A 29 -6.43 3.35 -3.51
N VAL A 30 -5.26 3.10 -2.90
CA VAL A 30 -4.21 2.24 -3.44
C VAL A 30 -4.06 1.04 -2.53
N TYR A 31 -3.97 -0.16 -3.11
CA TYR A 31 -3.74 -1.40 -2.38
C TYR A 31 -2.47 -2.09 -2.89
N GLY A 32 -1.85 -2.83 -1.99
CA GLY A 32 -0.60 -3.55 -2.21
C GLY A 32 -0.71 -4.96 -1.64
N ILE A 33 -0.15 -5.93 -2.37
CA ILE A 33 -0.09 -7.32 -1.93
C ILE A 33 1.33 -7.59 -1.45
N PHE A 34 1.46 -7.97 -0.18
CA PHE A 34 2.74 -8.25 0.46
C PHE A 34 2.89 -9.76 0.66
N PRO A 35 4.13 -10.29 0.60
CA PRO A 35 4.37 -11.73 0.69
C PRO A 35 4.18 -12.29 2.10
N ASN A 36 4.19 -11.43 3.12
CA ASN A 36 3.99 -11.83 4.52
C ASN A 36 3.39 -10.67 5.34
N TYR A 37 2.86 -11.02 6.51
CA TYR A 37 2.21 -10.09 7.42
C TYR A 37 3.17 -9.01 7.93
N GLU A 38 4.42 -9.37 8.27
CA GLU A 38 5.44 -8.44 8.77
C GLU A 38 5.71 -7.28 7.80
N LYS A 39 5.89 -7.56 6.51
CA LYS A 39 6.07 -6.51 5.50
C LYS A 39 4.82 -5.66 5.31
N ALA A 40 3.63 -6.26 5.40
CA ALA A 40 2.37 -5.53 5.32
C ALA A 40 2.22 -4.57 6.51
N VAL A 41 2.54 -5.00 7.73
CA VAL A 41 2.53 -4.19 8.94
C VAL A 41 3.56 -3.07 8.86
N HIS A 42 4.78 -3.35 8.40
CA HIS A 42 5.79 -2.32 8.22
C HIS A 42 5.34 -1.23 7.23
N ALA A 43 4.66 -1.61 6.14
CA ALA A 43 4.07 -0.64 5.24
C ALA A 43 2.93 0.16 5.90
N LEU A 44 2.05 -0.50 6.66
CA LEU A 44 0.99 0.15 7.43
C LEU A 44 1.56 1.24 8.35
N GLU A 45 2.61 0.92 9.12
CA GLU A 45 3.27 1.84 10.05
C GLU A 45 3.81 3.10 9.37
N ILE A 46 4.32 2.97 8.15
CA ILE A 46 4.85 4.08 7.36
C ILE A 46 3.71 4.99 6.86
N PHE A 47 2.58 4.42 6.44
CA PHE A 47 1.50 5.16 5.81
C PHE A 47 0.45 5.70 6.79
N GLN A 48 0.24 5.05 7.93
CA GLN A 48 -0.83 5.40 8.88
C GLN A 48 -0.73 6.82 9.45
N ASN A 49 0.48 7.41 9.46
CA ASN A 49 0.69 8.77 9.96
C ASN A 49 0.21 9.86 8.98
N LYS A 50 0.00 9.52 7.71
CA LYS A 50 -0.34 10.49 6.66
C LYS A 50 -1.63 10.15 5.92
N TYR A 51 -2.04 8.88 5.89
CA TYR A 51 -3.21 8.42 5.15
C TYR A 51 -4.12 7.57 6.01
N PHE A 52 -5.40 7.53 5.66
CA PHE A 52 -6.30 6.49 6.14
C PHE A 52 -5.84 5.14 5.58
N THR A 53 -5.57 4.18 6.46
CA THR A 53 -5.02 2.89 6.10
C THR A 53 -5.79 1.75 6.76
N PHE A 54 -5.77 0.59 6.12
CA PHE A 54 -6.37 -0.64 6.62
C PHE A 54 -5.50 -1.82 6.18
N LEU A 55 -5.41 -2.85 7.03
CA LEU A 55 -4.67 -4.06 6.75
C LEU A 55 -5.59 -5.27 6.91
N HIS A 56 -5.74 -6.03 5.82
CA HIS A 56 -6.47 -7.30 5.81
C HIS A 56 -5.48 -8.46 5.84
N HIS A 57 -5.70 -9.41 6.75
CA HIS A 57 -4.95 -10.67 6.80
C HIS A 57 -5.90 -11.78 7.22
N GLU A 58 -6.00 -12.82 6.40
CA GLU A 58 -6.71 -14.05 6.75
C GLU A 58 -5.68 -15.09 7.21
N PRO A 59 -5.64 -15.43 8.51
CA PRO A 59 -4.88 -16.58 8.97
C PRO A 59 -5.53 -17.87 8.46
N ASN A 60 -4.71 -18.78 7.94
CA ASN A 60 -5.14 -20.16 7.68
C ASN A 60 -5.26 -20.96 8.98
#